data_AF-A0A7X6R783-F1
#
_entry.id   AF-A0A7X6R783-F1
#
_cell.length_a   1.000
_cell.length_b   1.000
_cell.length_c   1.000
_cell.angle_alpha   90.00
_cell.angle_beta   90.00
_cell.angle_gamma   90.00
#
_symmetry.space_group_name_H-M   'P 1'
#
loop_
_entity.id
_entity.type
_entity.pdbx_description
1 polymer ?
#
loop_
_entity_poly.entity_id
_entity_poly.type
_entity_poly.pdbx_seq_one_letter_code
_entity_poly.pdbx_strand_id
1 'polypeptide(L)'
;MTTLVHMGDAMNSSSSGLVSGHYHLFSARHPANAVGVHPDDMHSGTVSKPVKVLGSEVPPSIWEVVVKANGKVRLYIKHLQLRSVYDKYIYASHPKIGQPEPGQEWTIEPTSTGRCRIRSTQNWTKDSVWFVLDIDPVALQEATEPVPLSQEWMFEPIQSRS
;
A
#
# COMPACT_ATOMS: atom_id res chain seq x y z
N MET A 1 -46.41 -26.53 -19.33
CA MET A 1 -46.42 -25.68 -18.12
C MET A 1 -45.12 -25.98 -17.37
N THR A 2 -44.11 -25.11 -17.51
CA THR A 2 -43.70 -24.01 -16.59
C THR A 2 -42.69 -24.54 -15.56
N THR A 3 -41.51 -23.97 -15.30
CA THR A 3 -40.90 -22.68 -15.66
C THR A 3 -39.38 -22.77 -15.49
N LEU A 4 -38.66 -22.03 -16.34
CA LEU A 4 -37.25 -21.69 -16.22
C LEU A 4 -37.11 -20.58 -15.16
N VAL A 5 -36.36 -20.80 -14.09
CA VAL A 5 -35.94 -19.71 -13.20
C VAL A 5 -34.49 -19.38 -13.50
N HIS A 6 -34.30 -18.34 -14.32
CA HIS A 6 -33.13 -17.48 -14.22
C HIS A 6 -33.28 -16.56 -12.99
N MET A 7 -32.15 -16.08 -12.49
CA MET A 7 -31.88 -15.06 -11.45
C MET A 7 -31.10 -15.68 -10.28
N GLY A 8 -29.91 -15.22 -9.93
CA GLY A 8 -29.24 -13.98 -10.31
C GLY A 8 -27.72 -14.10 -10.27
N ASP A 9 -27.13 -13.13 -10.94
CA ASP A 9 -25.72 -12.81 -11.02
C ASP A 9 -24.91 -13.30 -9.82
N ALA A 10 -23.87 -14.10 -10.10
CA ALA A 10 -22.68 -14.05 -9.28
C ALA A 10 -22.14 -12.62 -9.43
N MET A 11 -22.55 -11.77 -8.48
CA MET A 11 -22.03 -10.43 -8.28
C MET A 11 -20.52 -10.49 -8.46
N ASN A 12 -20.03 -9.73 -9.42
CA ASN A 12 -18.63 -9.48 -9.66
C ASN A 12 -18.09 -8.68 -8.46
N SER A 13 -17.89 -9.37 -7.33
CA SER A 13 -17.25 -8.77 -6.16
C SER A 13 -15.76 -8.82 -6.46
N SER A 14 -15.27 -7.73 -7.03
CA SER A 14 -13.85 -7.39 -7.12
C SER A 14 -13.30 -7.23 -5.70
N SER A 15 -13.19 -8.34 -4.97
CA SER A 15 -12.32 -8.48 -3.83
C SER A 15 -10.90 -8.23 -4.36
N SER A 16 -10.20 -7.27 -3.79
CA SER A 16 -8.81 -6.93 -4.17
C SER A 16 -7.82 -8.07 -3.94
N GLY A 17 -8.27 -9.28 -3.57
CA GLY A 17 -7.45 -10.48 -3.34
C GLY A 17 -6.51 -10.38 -2.13
N LEU A 18 -6.29 -9.18 -1.61
CA LEU A 18 -5.40 -8.90 -0.50
C LEU A 18 -6.07 -9.29 0.82
N VAL A 19 -5.38 -10.11 1.61
CA VAL A 19 -5.80 -10.53 2.95
C VAL A 19 -4.85 -9.98 4.00
N SER A 20 -5.26 -9.98 5.26
CA SER A 20 -4.34 -9.62 6.34
C SER A 20 -3.18 -10.62 6.41
N GLY A 21 -1.96 -10.14 6.57
CA GLY A 21 -0.78 -11.00 6.56
C GLY A 21 0.54 -10.24 6.37
N HIS A 22 1.60 -10.98 6.07
CA HIS A 22 2.94 -10.44 5.83
C HIS A 22 3.31 -10.49 4.36
N TYR A 23 3.88 -9.39 3.86
CA TYR A 23 4.17 -9.20 2.44
C TYR A 23 5.52 -8.52 2.21
N HIS A 24 6.07 -8.73 1.02
CA HIS A 24 6.98 -7.80 0.38
C HIS A 24 6.20 -6.90 -0.57
N LEU A 25 6.60 -5.64 -0.68
CA LEU A 25 5.98 -4.67 -1.57
C LEU A 25 6.97 -4.26 -2.65
N PHE A 26 6.54 -4.24 -3.90
CA PHE A 26 7.36 -3.85 -5.05
C PHE A 26 6.66 -2.77 -5.87
N SER A 27 7.44 -1.86 -6.46
CA SER A 27 6.95 -0.91 -7.45
C SER A 27 7.00 -1.55 -8.84
N ALA A 28 5.96 -1.36 -9.64
CA ALA A 28 5.96 -1.82 -11.03
C ALA A 28 7.01 -1.11 -11.90
N ARG A 29 7.40 0.11 -11.52
CA ARG A 29 8.46 0.87 -12.19
C ARG A 29 9.85 0.30 -11.90
N HIS A 30 10.06 -0.21 -10.68
CA HIS A 30 11.32 -0.82 -10.24
C HIS A 30 11.07 -2.23 -9.72
N PRO A 31 10.71 -3.19 -10.59
CA PRO A 31 10.18 -4.50 -10.16
C PRO A 31 11.20 -5.38 -9.43
N ALA A 32 12.50 -5.12 -9.60
CA ALA A 32 13.57 -5.82 -8.88
C ALA A 32 13.83 -5.26 -7.47
N ASN A 33 13.24 -4.11 -7.15
CA ASN A 33 13.54 -3.36 -5.94
C ASN A 33 12.33 -3.33 -5.01
N ALA A 34 12.54 -3.79 -3.78
CA ALA A 34 11.51 -3.73 -2.76
C ALA A 34 11.23 -2.28 -2.34
N VAL A 35 10.04 -2.03 -1.82
CA VAL A 35 9.62 -0.75 -1.25
C VAL A 35 9.59 -0.90 0.26
N GLY A 36 10.08 0.09 0.99
CA GLY A 36 10.11 0.01 2.44
C GLY A 36 10.89 1.13 3.10
N VAL A 37 11.39 0.87 4.30
CA VAL A 37 12.26 1.79 5.05
C VAL A 37 13.68 1.25 5.01
N HIS A 38 14.63 2.12 4.67
CA HIS A 38 16.04 1.74 4.64
C HIS A 38 16.57 1.47 6.07
N PRO A 39 17.46 0.48 6.26
CA PRO A 39 18.04 0.18 7.57
C PRO A 39 18.68 1.40 8.26
N ASP A 40 19.37 2.26 7.51
CA ASP A 40 19.98 3.47 8.09
C ASP A 40 18.94 4.48 8.60
N ASP A 41 17.83 4.63 7.88
CA ASP A 41 16.72 5.46 8.34
C ASP A 41 16.09 4.85 9.59
N MET A 42 16.00 3.52 9.66
CA MET A 42 15.43 2.81 10.82
C MET A 42 16.18 3.13 12.13
N HIS A 43 17.50 3.30 12.07
CA HIS A 43 18.35 3.59 13.24
C HIS A 43 18.53 5.08 13.51
N SER A 44 18.03 5.96 12.63
CA SER A 44 18.16 7.40 12.83
C SER A 44 17.32 7.86 14.04
N GLY A 45 17.71 8.96 14.67
CA GLY A 45 16.94 9.57 15.77
C GLY A 45 15.61 10.21 15.33
N THR A 46 15.26 10.16 14.04
CA THR A 46 14.04 10.79 13.52
C THR A 46 12.80 9.99 13.91
N VAL A 47 11.73 10.70 14.28
CA VAL A 47 10.45 10.10 14.68
C VAL A 47 9.71 9.46 13.49
N SER A 48 9.99 9.90 12.27
CA SER A 48 9.35 9.43 11.03
C SER A 48 10.39 8.94 10.05
N LYS A 49 10.15 7.77 9.46
CA LYS A 49 11.04 7.10 8.52
C LYS A 49 10.45 7.18 7.11
N PRO A 50 11.13 7.76 6.13
CA PRO A 50 10.61 7.83 4.77
C PRO A 50 10.46 6.42 4.18
N VAL A 51 9.35 6.18 3.50
CA VAL A 51 9.16 4.98 2.68
C VAL A 51 9.71 5.26 1.29
N LYS A 52 10.57 4.40 0.75
CA LYS A 52 11.22 4.58 -0.56
C LYS A 52 11.46 3.25 -1.26
N VAL A 53 11.84 3.31 -2.53
CA VAL A 53 12.36 2.15 -3.27
C VAL A 53 13.76 1.85 -2.73
N LEU A 54 13.98 0.61 -2.31
CA LEU A 54 15.22 0.13 -1.74
C LEU A 54 16.16 -0.35 -2.86
N GLY A 55 17.46 -0.12 -2.72
CA GLY A 55 18.45 -0.70 -3.65
C GLY A 55 18.42 -2.22 -3.59
N SER A 56 18.86 -2.87 -4.67
CA SER A 56 18.88 -4.35 -4.80
C SER A 56 19.71 -5.06 -3.73
N GLU A 57 20.67 -4.35 -3.16
CA GLU A 57 21.57 -4.78 -2.08
C GLU A 57 20.91 -4.71 -0.70
N VAL A 58 19.79 -4.00 -0.58
CA VAL A 58 19.08 -3.78 0.69
C VAL A 58 18.02 -4.86 0.86
N PRO A 59 18.00 -5.60 1.98
CA PRO A 59 16.95 -6.58 2.24
C PRO A 59 15.55 -5.95 2.18
N PRO A 60 14.56 -6.63 1.58
CA PRO A 60 13.19 -6.15 1.55
C PRO A 60 12.64 -5.89 2.95
N SER A 61 11.87 -4.81 3.09
CA SER A 61 11.06 -4.63 4.29
C SER A 61 9.97 -5.70 4.37
N ILE A 62 9.69 -6.16 5.59
CA ILE A 62 8.50 -6.98 5.88
C ILE A 62 7.36 -6.03 6.18
N TRP A 63 6.32 -6.12 5.36
CA TRP A 63 5.09 -5.36 5.51
C TRP A 63 4.04 -6.20 6.21
N GLU A 64 3.45 -5.66 7.27
CA GLU A 64 2.22 -6.22 7.84
C GLU A 64 1.03 -5.45 7.27
N VAL A 65 0.12 -6.21 6.66
CA VAL A 65 -1.13 -5.73 6.07
C VAL A 65 -2.27 -6.11 7.00
N VAL A 66 -3.06 -5.14 7.43
CA VAL A 66 -4.26 -5.36 8.25
C VAL A 66 -5.48 -4.85 7.49
N VAL A 67 -6.27 -5.78 6.96
CA VAL A 67 -7.54 -5.50 6.28
C VAL A 67 -8.64 -5.31 7.30
N LYS A 68 -9.36 -4.20 7.21
CA LYS A 68 -10.48 -3.86 8.07
C LYS A 68 -11.80 -4.34 7.49
N ALA A 69 -12.82 -4.47 8.35
CA ALA A 69 -14.18 -4.84 7.96
C ALA A 69 -14.81 -3.90 6.90
N ASN A 70 -14.36 -2.65 6.81
CA ASN A 70 -14.82 -1.68 5.81
C ASN A 70 -14.01 -1.71 4.50
N GLY A 71 -13.18 -2.72 4.28
CA GLY A 71 -12.35 -2.88 3.08
C GLY A 71 -11.10 -1.99 3.02
N LYS A 72 -10.93 -1.07 3.98
CA LYS A 72 -9.70 -0.28 4.10
C LYS A 72 -8.58 -1.10 4.71
N VAL A 73 -7.36 -0.66 4.48
CA VAL A 73 -6.14 -1.34 4.93
C VAL A 73 -5.30 -0.42 5.79
N ARG A 74 -4.72 -0.98 6.85
CA ARG A 74 -3.57 -0.38 7.55
C ARG A 74 -2.31 -1.13 7.17
N LEU A 75 -1.25 -0.37 6.93
CA LEU A 75 0.05 -0.89 6.53
C LEU A 75 1.06 -0.58 7.63
N TYR A 76 1.92 -1.55 7.92
CA TYR A 76 2.99 -1.43 8.91
C TYR A 76 4.29 -1.98 8.34
N ILE A 77 5.41 -1.41 8.77
CA ILE A 77 6.75 -1.96 8.58
C ILE A 77 7.35 -2.16 9.97
N LYS A 78 7.62 -3.41 10.35
CA LYS A 78 7.91 -3.78 11.76
C LYS A 78 6.80 -3.24 12.69
N HIS A 79 7.14 -2.42 13.68
CA HIS A 79 6.18 -1.82 14.62
C HIS A 79 5.77 -0.39 14.23
N LEU A 80 6.15 0.07 13.04
CA LEU A 80 5.88 1.42 12.57
C LEU A 80 4.64 1.41 11.66
N GLN A 81 3.65 2.23 12.01
CA GLN A 81 2.46 2.41 11.20
C GLN A 81 2.72 3.42 10.10
N LEU A 82 2.21 3.14 8.91
CA LEU A 82 2.32 4.06 7.80
C LEU A 82 1.30 5.19 7.87
N ARG A 83 1.75 6.36 7.40
CA ARG A 83 0.95 7.57 7.28
C ARG A 83 1.44 8.45 6.14
N SER A 84 0.54 9.25 5.58
CA SER A 84 0.89 10.47 4.84
C SER A 84 0.75 11.70 5.73
N VAL A 85 1.72 12.60 5.65
CA VAL A 85 1.66 13.94 6.25
C VAL A 85 1.46 14.99 5.14
N TYR A 86 1.20 16.24 5.53
CA TYR A 86 0.81 17.32 4.62
C TYR A 86 1.82 17.61 3.47
N ASP A 87 3.06 17.15 3.59
CA ASP A 87 4.09 17.26 2.55
C ASP A 87 3.96 16.24 1.41
N LYS A 88 2.87 15.45 1.42
CA LYS A 88 2.52 14.43 0.41
C LYS A 88 3.42 13.19 0.42
N TYR A 89 4.44 13.09 1.26
CA TYR A 89 5.28 11.90 1.33
C TYR A 89 4.72 10.85 2.28
N ILE A 90 5.12 9.61 2.06
CA ILE A 90 4.74 8.46 2.88
C ILE A 90 5.83 8.18 3.90
N TYR A 91 5.42 8.09 5.17
CA TYR A 91 6.31 7.81 6.29
C TYR A 91 5.80 6.64 7.11
N ALA A 92 6.73 5.89 7.69
CA ALA A 92 6.46 4.95 8.78
C ALA A 92 6.88 5.60 10.10
N SER A 93 6.00 5.59 11.11
CA SER A 93 6.29 6.13 12.43
C SER A 93 5.60 5.34 13.53
N HIS A 94 6.04 5.52 14.77
CA HIS A 94 5.33 4.93 15.91
C HIS A 94 3.91 5.52 16.00
N PRO A 95 2.88 4.69 16.24
CA PRO A 95 1.54 5.19 16.49
C PRO A 95 1.54 6.05 17.76
N LYS A 96 0.98 7.26 17.68
CA LYS A 96 0.77 8.08 18.88
C LYS A 96 -0.34 7.47 19.73
N ILE A 97 -0.03 7.22 20.99
CA ILE A 97 -1.02 6.72 21.95
C ILE A 97 -2.12 7.78 22.11
N GLY A 98 -3.38 7.37 21.90
CA GLY A 98 -4.55 8.20 22.19
C GLY A 98 -4.92 9.27 21.16
N GLN A 99 -4.24 9.34 20.01
CA GLN A 99 -4.60 10.27 18.93
C GLN A 99 -4.67 9.56 17.57
N PRO A 100 -5.84 9.51 16.91
CA PRO A 100 -5.91 9.06 15.53
C PRO A 100 -5.16 10.07 14.66
N GLU A 101 -4.06 9.64 14.04
CA GLU A 101 -3.35 10.49 13.08
C GLU A 101 -3.99 10.34 11.69
N PRO A 102 -4.07 11.44 10.92
CA PRO A 102 -4.63 11.37 9.57
C PRO A 102 -3.73 10.49 8.69
N GLY A 103 -4.33 9.86 7.66
CA GLY A 103 -3.56 9.20 6.58
C GLY A 103 -3.07 7.79 6.90
N GLN A 104 -3.63 7.19 7.93
CA GLN A 104 -3.26 5.86 8.40
C GLN A 104 -3.99 4.71 7.68
N GLU A 105 -4.97 5.03 6.84
CA GLU A 105 -5.81 4.06 6.14
C GLU A 105 -5.78 4.27 4.64
N TRP A 106 -5.73 3.16 3.93
CA TRP A 106 -5.55 3.11 2.48
C TRP A 106 -6.62 2.23 1.84
N THR A 107 -6.91 2.49 0.57
CA THR A 107 -7.68 1.57 -0.27
C THR A 107 -6.74 0.93 -1.28
N ILE A 108 -6.84 -0.39 -1.44
CA ILE A 108 -6.03 -1.15 -2.41
C ILE A 108 -6.93 -1.50 -3.60
N GLU A 109 -6.61 -0.96 -4.76
CA GLU A 109 -7.45 -1.05 -5.95
C GLU A 109 -6.74 -1.87 -7.03
N PRO A 110 -7.34 -2.96 -7.54
CA PRO A 110 -6.72 -3.73 -8.61
C PRO A 110 -6.62 -2.90 -9.89
N THR A 111 -5.56 -3.14 -10.68
CA THR A 111 -5.40 -2.59 -12.03
C THR A 111 -5.59 -3.69 -13.08
N SER A 112 -5.74 -3.30 -14.34
CA SER A 112 -5.91 -4.23 -15.47
C SER A 112 -4.68 -5.12 -15.73
N THR A 113 -3.53 -4.80 -15.13
CA THR A 113 -2.28 -5.55 -15.28
C THR A 113 -2.11 -6.65 -14.23
N GLY A 114 -3.09 -6.84 -13.34
CA GLY A 114 -2.98 -7.75 -12.19
C GLY A 114 -2.17 -7.19 -11.02
N ARG A 115 -1.85 -5.88 -11.05
CA ARG A 115 -1.21 -5.13 -9.96
C ARG A 115 -2.26 -4.33 -9.18
N CYS A 116 -1.82 -3.42 -8.32
CA CYS A 116 -2.72 -2.56 -7.57
C CYS A 116 -2.27 -1.08 -7.51
N ARG A 117 -3.21 -0.18 -7.23
CA ARG A 117 -2.96 1.19 -6.75
C ARG A 117 -3.22 1.25 -5.25
N ILE A 118 -2.44 2.06 -4.54
CA ILE A 118 -2.63 2.34 -3.11
C ILE A 118 -3.17 3.77 -2.99
N ARG A 119 -4.46 3.90 -2.70
CA ARG A 119 -5.17 5.18 -2.66
C ARG A 119 -5.29 5.72 -1.22
N SER A 120 -5.04 7.01 -1.05
CA SER A 120 -5.29 7.72 0.21
C SER A 120 -6.78 7.78 0.53
N THR A 121 -7.15 7.59 1.79
CA THR A 121 -8.55 7.76 2.25
C THR A 121 -8.81 9.13 2.87
N GLN A 122 -7.83 10.04 2.86
CA GLN A 122 -7.99 11.38 3.44
C GLN A 122 -8.74 12.31 2.48
N ASN A 123 -9.58 13.18 3.02
CA ASN A 123 -10.40 14.12 2.24
C ASN A 123 -9.58 15.14 1.42
N TRP A 124 -8.42 15.57 1.92
CA TRP A 124 -7.59 16.60 1.26
C TRP A 124 -6.63 16.03 0.19
N THR A 125 -6.45 14.71 0.17
CA THR A 125 -5.77 13.94 -0.89
C THR A 125 -6.76 13.00 -1.57
N LYS A 126 -8.02 13.44 -1.67
CA LYS A 126 -9.05 12.67 -2.38
C LYS A 126 -8.53 12.39 -3.80
N ASP A 127 -8.64 11.14 -4.22
CA ASP A 127 -8.16 10.64 -5.51
C ASP A 127 -6.62 10.62 -5.70
N SER A 128 -5.84 10.91 -4.65
CA SER A 128 -4.39 10.70 -4.68
C SER A 128 -4.02 9.25 -4.38
N VAL A 129 -3.06 8.74 -5.16
CA VAL A 129 -2.48 7.41 -5.03
C VAL A 129 -0.99 7.51 -4.73
N TRP A 130 -0.43 6.42 -4.22
CA TRP A 130 1.01 6.30 -4.07
C TRP A 130 1.69 6.36 -5.43
N PHE A 131 2.79 7.09 -5.46
CA PHE A 131 3.57 7.38 -6.64
C PHE A 131 5.06 7.32 -6.31
N VAL A 132 5.86 6.83 -7.26
CA VAL A 132 7.33 6.90 -7.20
C VAL A 132 7.94 7.13 -8.59
N LEU A 133 8.96 7.99 -8.64
CA LEU A 133 9.81 8.15 -9.82
C LEU A 133 11.01 7.22 -9.71
N ASP A 134 11.97 7.49 -8.84
CA ASP A 134 13.20 6.70 -8.76
C ASP A 134 13.40 6.11 -7.37
N ILE A 135 14.58 6.31 -6.76
CA ILE A 135 14.85 5.93 -5.36
C ILE A 135 14.33 6.96 -4.34
N ASP A 136 13.58 7.94 -4.82
CA ASP A 136 12.97 8.98 -4.01
C ASP A 136 11.93 8.39 -3.04
N PRO A 137 11.62 9.10 -1.95
CA PRO A 137 10.51 8.74 -1.09
C PRO A 137 9.21 8.62 -1.87
N VAL A 138 8.42 7.59 -1.53
CA VAL A 138 7.07 7.41 -2.07
C VAL A 138 6.22 8.61 -1.68
N ALA A 139 5.50 9.15 -2.65
CA ALA A 139 4.66 10.34 -2.49
C ALA A 139 3.22 10.06 -2.88
N LEU A 140 2.35 11.03 -2.60
CA LEU A 140 0.98 11.10 -3.08
C LEU A 140 0.90 12.00 -4.31
N GLN A 141 0.28 11.46 -5.36
CA GLN A 141 -0.05 12.18 -6.59
C GLN A 141 -1.46 11.82 -7.03
N GLU A 142 -2.15 12.72 -7.73
CA GLU A 142 -3.43 12.42 -8.35
C GLU A 142 -3.36 11.16 -9.22
N ALA A 143 -4.39 10.33 -9.15
CA ALA A 143 -4.54 9.17 -10.00
C ALA A 143 -4.55 9.59 -11.48
N THR A 144 -3.79 8.88 -12.31
CA THR A 144 -3.71 9.13 -13.75
C THR A 144 -4.23 7.94 -14.55
N GLU A 145 -4.78 8.23 -15.74
CA GLU A 145 -5.29 7.23 -16.69
C GLU A 145 -4.68 7.51 -18.09
N PRO A 146 -4.08 6.51 -18.77
CA PRO A 146 -3.88 5.15 -18.31
C PRO A 146 -2.92 5.08 -17.11
N VAL A 147 -3.13 4.09 -16.23
CA VAL A 147 -2.34 3.94 -15.00
C VAL A 147 -0.85 3.74 -15.33
N PRO A 148 0.06 4.65 -14.94
CA PRO A 148 1.47 4.52 -15.22
C PRO A 148 2.13 3.56 -14.22
N LEU A 149 3.24 2.94 -14.62
CA LEU A 149 4.02 2.03 -13.77
C LEU A 149 4.47 2.67 -12.44
N SER A 150 4.64 4.00 -12.42
CA SER A 150 4.97 4.77 -11.21
C SER A 150 3.85 4.80 -10.17
N GLN A 151 2.62 4.42 -10.53
CA GLN A 151 1.44 4.35 -9.65
C GLN A 151 0.97 2.91 -9.41
N GLU A 152 1.67 1.90 -9.94
CA GLU A 152 1.33 0.49 -9.78
C GLU A 152 2.27 -0.22 -8.79
N TRP A 153 1.69 -1.12 -8.00
CA TRP A 153 2.36 -1.80 -6.90
C TRP A 153 1.98 -3.28 -6.86
N MET A 154 2.87 -4.10 -6.32
CA MET A 154 2.67 -5.55 -6.19
C MET A 154 2.99 -6.00 -4.76
N PHE A 155 2.02 -6.65 -4.12
CA PHE A 155 2.19 -7.31 -2.82
C PHE A 155 2.51 -8.79 -3.04
N GLU A 156 3.69 -9.23 -2.62
CA GLU A 156 4.08 -10.63 -2.66
C GLU A 156 3.98 -11.24 -1.25
N PRO A 157 3.14 -12.27 -1.02
CA PRO A 157 2.95 -12.85 0.30
C PRO A 157 4.23 -13.57 0.77
N ILE A 158 4.62 -13.31 2.01
CA ILE A 158 5.70 -14.05 2.67
C ILE A 158 5.09 -15.36 3.18
N GLN A 159 5.50 -16.49 2.58
CA GLN A 159 5.05 -17.80 3.04
C GLN A 159 5.54 -18.02 4.48
N SER A 160 4.59 -18.03 5.42
CA SER A 160 4.90 -18.43 6.80
C SER A 160 5.25 -19.90 6.79
N ARG A 161 6.52 -20.24 7.03
CA ARG A 161 6.90 -21.62 7.36
C ARG A 161 6.34 -21.89 8.76
N SER A 162 5.27 -22.67 8.83
CA SER A 162 4.78 -23.31 10.05
C SER A 162 5.76 -24.36 10.54
#